data_AF-A0A8X7NSX2-F1
#
_entry.id   AF-A0A8X7NSX2-F1
#
_cell.length_a   1.000
_cell.length_b   1.000
_cell.length_c   1.000
_cell.angle_alpha   90.00
_cell.angle_beta   90.00
_cell.angle_gamma   90.00
#
_symmetry.space_group_name_H-M   'P 1'
#
loop_
_entity.id
_entity.type
_entity.pdbx_description
1 polymer ?
#
loop_
_entity_poly.entity_id
_entity_poly.type
_entity_poly.pdbx_seq_one_letter_code
_entity_poly.pdbx_strand_id
1 'polypeptide(L)'
;MADKVRYYLEQSVPELEDLKVKGLFDKNEITMIMRRRTDFEHRITGRGSRPRDYLKYSEFENNLEKLRKKRYTRLSKVGLVDTKPSISDWAGVRRIMFILDRGTKKFPGDQQLWAEYLTYAKDNGAIKVVYKIYSRLLQLQPRNVDAWLSAAKYEFETNANAKGTRLLFQRGLRLNPESTALWLSYAQFELTYISKLLARRKLLGLLTESEQKKETDDMMILPQAETTLNLPDADMSMLGSPETNPALKGDVFLAIFDECVKAKGFDVVEKFLHLIDQFEDLDRDYLYSHVLNYIQREYPDDIGTAFIDITLPIRTSNDGLQLSVNKFLAYKAKNPNKELTNMFVNKLMQIDGNEKVKPLIQAIIKKINPA
;
A
#
# COMPACT_ATOMS: atom_id res chain seq x y z
N MET A 1 -3.71 23.40 36.33
CA MET A 1 -4.11 23.55 34.90
C MET A 1 -3.49 24.81 34.31
N ALA A 2 -3.58 25.94 35.01
CA ALA A 2 -2.90 27.19 34.66
C ALA A 2 -1.37 27.04 34.52
N ASP A 3 -0.70 26.31 35.43
CA ASP A 3 0.77 26.18 35.40
C ASP A 3 1.29 25.43 34.16
N LYS A 4 0.55 24.42 33.69
CA LYS A 4 0.90 23.67 32.46
C LYS A 4 0.71 24.54 31.22
N VAL A 5 -0.35 25.34 31.16
CA VAL A 5 -0.60 26.28 30.05
C VAL A 5 0.50 27.33 30.02
N ARG A 6 0.83 27.90 31.18
CA ARG A 6 1.91 28.89 31.32
C ARG A 6 3.25 28.34 30.84
N TYR A 7 3.60 27.12 31.24
CA TYR A 7 4.81 26.44 30.78
C TYR A 7 4.87 26.33 29.24
N TYR A 8 3.80 25.87 28.57
CA TYR A 8 3.78 25.74 27.11
C TYR A 8 3.83 27.11 26.39
N LEU A 9 3.22 28.14 26.96
CA LEU A 9 3.28 29.49 26.42
C LEU A 9 4.68 30.10 26.57
N GLU A 10 5.36 29.89 27.70
CA GLU A 10 6.74 30.34 27.93
C GLU A 10 7.71 29.70 26.92
N GLN A 11 7.52 28.42 26.59
CA GLN A 11 8.29 27.75 25.53
C GLN A 11 8.08 28.37 24.12
N SER A 12 6.99 29.11 23.91
CA SER A 12 6.69 29.78 22.65
C SER A 12 7.23 31.21 22.54
N VAL A 13 7.74 31.78 23.63
CA VAL A 13 8.24 33.17 23.63
C VAL A 13 9.50 33.33 22.77
N PRO A 14 10.55 32.48 22.87
CA PRO A 14 11.79 32.70 22.12
C PRO A 14 11.60 32.67 20.60
N GLU A 15 10.71 31.82 20.08
CA GLU A 15 10.42 31.78 18.64
C GLU A 15 9.67 33.02 18.15
N LEU A 16 8.82 33.64 18.99
CA LEU A 16 8.06 34.82 18.62
C LEU A 16 8.94 36.07 18.66
N GLU A 17 9.86 36.13 19.62
CA GLU A 17 10.90 37.16 19.66
C GLU A 17 11.80 37.07 18.43
N ASP A 18 12.23 35.87 18.04
CA ASP A 18 13.02 35.67 16.83
C ASP A 18 12.26 36.09 15.55
N LEU A 19 10.97 35.74 15.44
CA LEU A 19 10.10 36.19 14.34
C LEU A 19 9.96 37.72 14.26
N LYS A 20 9.98 38.39 15.41
CA LYS A 20 9.96 39.86 15.51
C LYS A 20 11.29 40.47 15.08
N VAL A 21 12.41 39.91 15.55
CA VAL A 21 13.76 40.38 15.23
C VAL A 21 14.01 40.25 13.73
N LYS A 22 13.58 39.14 13.12
CA LYS A 22 13.64 38.94 11.66
C LYS A 22 12.69 39.83 10.85
N GLY A 23 11.84 40.65 11.48
CA GLY A 23 10.88 41.52 10.80
C GLY A 23 9.78 40.77 10.02
N LEU A 24 9.56 39.49 10.30
CA LEU A 24 8.54 38.69 9.61
C LEU A 24 7.12 38.98 10.12
N PHE A 25 7.00 39.40 11.38
CA PHE A 25 5.74 39.72 12.04
C PHE A 25 5.87 40.99 12.87
N ASP A 26 4.80 41.78 12.91
CA ASP A 26 4.71 42.97 13.77
C ASP A 26 4.35 42.61 15.22
N LYS A 27 4.63 43.51 16.16
CA LYS A 27 4.29 43.36 17.59
C LYS A 27 2.80 43.11 17.80
N ASN A 28 1.94 43.79 17.05
CA ASN A 28 0.48 43.61 17.15
C ASN A 28 0.06 42.20 16.70
N GLU A 29 0.64 41.71 15.62
CA GLU A 29 0.37 40.36 15.11
C GLU A 29 0.86 39.29 16.09
N ILE A 30 2.05 39.45 16.66
CA ILE A 30 2.60 38.55 17.67
C ILE A 30 1.70 38.49 18.91
N THR A 31 1.19 39.64 19.35
CA THR A 31 0.24 39.70 20.47
C THR A 31 -1.06 38.95 20.16
N MET A 32 -1.56 39.07 18.92
CA MET A 32 -2.74 38.34 18.46
C MET A 32 -2.48 36.82 18.37
N ILE A 33 -1.30 36.41 17.91
CA ILE A 33 -0.87 34.99 17.88
C ILE A 33 -0.80 34.44 19.30
N MET A 34 -0.19 35.17 20.25
CA MET A 34 -0.10 34.76 21.65
C MET A 34 -1.47 34.61 22.29
N ARG A 35 -2.39 35.55 22.05
CA ARG A 35 -3.76 35.46 22.54
C ARG A 35 -4.45 34.20 22.00
N ARG A 36 -4.38 33.95 20.69
CA ARG A 36 -4.98 32.75 20.08
C ARG A 36 -4.38 31.46 20.61
N ARG A 37 -3.05 31.39 20.78
CA ARG A 37 -2.36 30.25 21.38
C ARG A 37 -2.81 29.99 22.80
N THR A 38 -2.97 31.05 23.60
CA THR A 38 -3.49 30.98 24.97
C THR A 38 -4.90 30.37 24.98
N ASP A 39 -5.79 30.83 24.10
CA ASP A 39 -7.16 30.30 23.98
C ASP A 39 -7.17 28.82 23.56
N PHE A 40 -6.27 28.39 22.68
CA PHE A 40 -6.13 26.98 22.29
C PHE A 40 -5.56 26.13 23.44
N GLU A 41 -4.51 26.58 24.13
CA GLU A 41 -3.90 25.86 25.25
C GLU A 41 -4.89 25.67 26.40
N HIS A 42 -5.71 26.69 26.73
CA HIS A 42 -6.79 26.53 27.71
C HIS A 42 -7.85 25.53 27.26
N ARG A 43 -8.23 25.52 25.97
CA ARG A 43 -9.21 24.56 25.44
C ARG A 43 -8.70 23.11 25.51
N ILE A 44 -7.46 22.84 25.08
CA ILE A 44 -6.92 21.48 25.05
C ILE A 44 -6.55 20.95 26.45
N THR A 45 -6.15 21.83 27.38
CA THR A 45 -5.90 21.44 28.77
C THR A 45 -7.16 21.33 29.60
N GLY A 46 -8.26 21.98 29.17
CA GLY A 46 -9.57 21.91 29.80
C GLY A 46 -10.13 20.49 29.97
N ARG A 47 -10.99 20.32 30.99
CA ARG A 47 -11.64 19.03 31.32
C ARG A 47 -12.55 18.52 30.18
N GLY A 48 -13.16 19.41 29.41
CA GLY A 48 -14.07 19.08 28.29
C GLY A 48 -13.42 19.05 26.91
N SER A 49 -12.09 18.95 26.84
CA SER A 49 -11.33 18.93 25.59
C SER A 49 -11.76 17.77 24.68
N ARG A 50 -11.80 18.03 23.37
CA ARG A 50 -12.16 17.05 22.33
C ARG A 50 -11.01 16.88 21.33
N PRO A 51 -10.97 15.77 20.57
CA PRO A 51 -9.99 15.59 19.50
C PRO A 51 -9.99 16.72 18.47
N ARG A 52 -11.19 17.23 18.12
CA ARG A 52 -11.36 18.37 17.21
C ARG A 52 -10.64 19.65 17.66
N ASP A 53 -10.45 19.86 18.95
CA ASP A 53 -9.74 21.04 19.46
C ASP A 53 -8.24 20.99 19.11
N TYR A 54 -7.66 19.79 19.14
CA TYR A 54 -6.28 19.57 18.72
C TYR A 54 -6.11 19.75 17.21
N LEU A 55 -7.04 19.23 16.40
CA LEU A 55 -7.03 19.40 14.95
C LEU A 55 -7.15 20.88 14.54
N LYS A 56 -8.05 21.63 15.17
CA LYS A 56 -8.18 23.08 14.93
C LYS A 56 -6.91 23.83 15.35
N TYR A 57 -6.27 23.39 16.43
CA TYR A 57 -5.04 24.02 16.88
C TYR A 57 -3.87 23.74 15.92
N SER A 58 -3.71 22.49 15.47
CA SER A 58 -2.71 22.14 14.46
C SER A 58 -2.94 22.86 13.13
N GLU A 59 -4.21 23.00 12.72
CA GLU A 59 -4.58 23.76 11.51
C GLU A 59 -4.20 25.24 11.64
N PHE A 60 -4.49 25.87 12.79
CA PHE A 60 -4.09 27.25 13.06
C PHE A 60 -2.58 27.44 12.96
N GLU A 61 -1.79 26.59 13.60
CA GLU A 61 -0.32 26.66 13.56
C GLU A 61 0.21 26.34 12.14
N ASN A 62 -0.40 25.41 11.40
CA ASN A 62 -0.04 25.12 10.02
C ASN A 62 -0.29 26.32 9.09
N ASN A 63 -1.40 27.04 9.29
CA ASN A 63 -1.69 28.26 8.55
C ASN A 63 -0.72 29.39 8.89
N LEU A 64 -0.31 29.50 10.16
CA LEU A 64 0.74 30.44 10.59
C LEU A 64 2.09 30.10 9.94
N GLU A 65 2.45 28.82 9.89
CA GLU A 65 3.66 28.32 9.25
C GLU A 65 3.68 28.62 7.74
N LYS A 66 2.56 28.37 7.04
CA LYS A 66 2.39 28.72 5.62
C LYS A 66 2.52 30.23 5.40
N LEU A 67 1.93 31.06 6.28
CA LEU A 67 2.03 32.51 6.22
C LEU A 67 3.49 32.96 6.41
N ARG A 68 4.19 32.41 7.40
CA ARG A 68 5.61 32.69 7.63
C ARG A 68 6.44 32.36 6.40
N LYS A 69 6.27 31.16 5.81
CA LYS A 69 6.98 30.76 4.58
C LYS A 69 6.74 31.74 3.43
N LYS A 70 5.48 32.16 3.20
CA LYS A 70 5.15 33.16 2.16
C LYS A 70 5.77 34.53 2.42
N ARG A 71 5.80 34.99 3.67
CA ARG A 71 6.43 36.26 4.04
C ARG A 71 7.94 36.20 3.89
N TYR A 72 8.54 35.09 4.33
CA TYR A 72 9.96 34.84 4.16
C TYR A 72 10.35 34.89 2.69
N THR A 73 9.66 34.15 1.80
CA THR A 73 9.98 34.16 0.36
C THR A 73 9.78 35.52 -0.30
N ARG A 74 8.82 36.33 0.16
CA ARG A 74 8.60 37.68 -0.37
C ARG A 74 9.69 38.64 0.09
N LEU A 75 10.00 38.65 1.39
CA LEU A 75 10.93 39.62 1.96
C LEU A 75 12.40 39.23 1.71
N SER A 76 12.71 37.94 1.59
CA SER A 76 14.04 37.47 1.22
C SER A 76 14.43 37.92 -0.19
N LYS A 77 13.47 37.96 -1.14
CA LYS A 77 13.69 38.48 -2.50
C LYS A 77 14.04 39.97 -2.53
N VAL A 78 13.52 40.72 -1.56
CA VAL A 78 13.75 42.17 -1.42
C VAL A 78 15.01 42.46 -0.58
N GLY A 79 15.66 41.44 -0.02
CA GLY A 79 16.84 41.59 0.84
C GLY A 79 16.56 42.21 2.22
N LEU A 80 15.29 42.21 2.65
CA LEU A 80 14.83 42.89 3.87
C LEU A 80 14.77 41.96 5.11
N VAL A 81 15.27 40.73 5.00
CA VAL A 81 15.21 39.70 6.06
C VAL A 81 16.55 39.01 6.20
N ASP A 82 16.94 38.76 7.45
CA ASP A 82 18.08 37.92 7.80
C ASP A 82 17.86 36.48 7.30
N THR A 83 18.70 36.05 6.37
CA THR A 83 18.69 34.69 5.78
C THR A 83 19.37 33.65 6.66
N LYS A 84 19.89 34.06 7.81
CA LYS A 84 20.54 33.15 8.76
C LYS A 84 19.49 32.18 9.35
N PRO A 85 19.77 30.86 9.34
CA PRO A 85 18.92 29.89 10.01
C PRO A 85 18.76 30.27 11.49
N SER A 86 17.52 30.31 11.97
CA SER A 86 17.22 30.60 13.38
C SER A 86 16.09 29.71 13.90
N ILE A 87 15.83 29.82 15.20
CA ILE A 87 14.85 29.03 15.94
C ILE A 87 13.48 29.05 15.28
N SER A 88 13.08 30.18 14.71
CA SER A 88 11.84 30.32 13.96
C SER A 88 11.66 29.22 12.91
N ASP A 89 12.72 28.78 12.25
CA ASP A 89 12.62 28.01 11.02
C ASP A 89 12.11 26.59 11.26
N TRP A 90 12.46 25.99 12.40
CA TRP A 90 12.02 24.65 12.80
C TRP A 90 10.94 24.63 13.89
N ALA A 91 10.78 25.73 14.65
CA ALA A 91 9.89 25.72 15.82
C ALA A 91 8.42 25.49 15.47
N GLY A 92 7.92 26.09 14.39
CA GLY A 92 6.53 25.91 13.92
C GLY A 92 6.20 24.45 13.60
N VAL A 93 7.07 23.78 12.83
CA VAL A 93 6.91 22.36 12.48
C VAL A 93 6.95 21.48 13.73
N ARG A 94 7.92 21.71 14.63
CA ARG A 94 8.02 20.96 15.90
C ARG A 94 6.79 21.14 16.77
N ARG A 95 6.23 22.35 16.83
CA ARG A 95 5.02 22.62 17.61
C ARG A 95 3.82 21.88 17.07
N ILE A 96 3.59 21.90 15.77
CA ILE A 96 2.45 21.20 15.16
C ILE A 96 2.54 19.70 15.47
N MET A 97 3.73 19.10 15.31
CA MET A 97 3.98 17.70 15.68
C MET A 97 3.75 17.45 17.18
N PHE A 98 4.16 18.37 18.05
CA PHE A 98 3.97 18.26 19.49
C PHE A 98 2.50 18.35 19.92
N ILE A 99 1.72 19.22 19.28
CA ILE A 99 0.27 19.34 19.51
C ILE A 99 -0.41 18.03 19.12
N LEU A 100 -0.10 17.48 17.94
CA LEU A 100 -0.67 16.22 17.46
C LEU A 100 -0.23 15.01 18.32
N ASP A 101 1.02 14.96 18.78
CA ASP A 101 1.50 13.96 19.74
C ASP A 101 0.75 14.04 21.08
N ARG A 102 0.49 15.24 21.61
CA ARG A 102 -0.35 15.43 22.81
C ARG A 102 -1.79 14.98 22.55
N GLY A 103 -2.33 15.24 21.38
CA GLY A 103 -3.68 14.84 20.97
C GLY A 103 -3.82 13.32 20.95
N THR A 104 -2.91 12.62 20.26
CA THR A 104 -2.89 11.15 20.16
C THR A 104 -2.59 10.46 21.50
N LYS A 105 -1.82 11.09 22.39
CA LYS A 105 -1.63 10.63 23.78
C LYS A 105 -2.92 10.66 24.59
N LYS A 106 -3.74 11.72 24.43
CA LYS A 106 -4.97 11.92 25.20
C LYS A 106 -6.15 11.15 24.61
N PHE A 107 -6.22 11.05 23.28
CA PHE A 107 -7.29 10.41 22.54
C PHE A 107 -6.70 9.33 21.61
N PRO A 108 -6.23 8.20 22.15
CA PRO A 108 -5.57 7.17 21.36
C PRO A 108 -6.51 6.49 20.37
N GLY A 109 -7.83 6.55 20.56
CA GLY A 109 -8.82 5.91 19.68
C GLY A 109 -9.23 6.72 18.45
N ASP A 110 -8.90 8.01 18.38
CA ASP A 110 -9.34 8.85 17.25
C ASP A 110 -8.41 8.68 16.04
N GLN A 111 -8.90 7.98 15.01
CA GLN A 111 -8.17 7.72 13.77
C GLN A 111 -7.83 9.01 13.00
N GLN A 112 -8.68 10.04 13.08
CA GLN A 112 -8.45 11.28 12.35
C GLN A 112 -7.21 12.02 12.87
N LEU A 113 -6.99 12.05 14.19
CA LEU A 113 -5.79 12.62 14.80
C LEU A 113 -4.52 11.89 14.36
N TRP A 114 -4.55 10.56 14.33
CA TRP A 114 -3.41 9.77 13.88
C TRP A 114 -3.11 9.98 12.40
N ALA A 115 -4.14 10.04 11.55
CA ALA A 115 -4.01 10.30 10.13
C ALA A 115 -3.37 11.68 9.88
N GLU A 116 -3.90 12.73 10.50
CA GLU A 116 -3.33 14.09 10.38
C GLU A 116 -1.87 14.13 10.89
N TYR A 117 -1.57 13.45 12.00
CA TYR A 117 -0.22 13.39 12.54
C TYR A 117 0.76 12.67 11.59
N LEU A 118 0.35 11.54 11.03
CA LEU A 118 1.15 10.79 10.06
C LEU A 118 1.36 11.59 8.78
N THR A 119 0.32 12.19 8.22
CA THR A 119 0.42 13.02 7.00
C THR A 119 1.37 14.18 7.23
N TYR A 120 1.19 14.93 8.32
CA TYR A 120 2.07 16.06 8.63
C TYR A 120 3.52 15.63 8.85
N ALA A 121 3.76 14.49 9.52
CA ALA A 121 5.12 13.98 9.73
C ALA A 121 5.78 13.51 8.43
N LYS A 122 5.01 12.90 7.51
CA LYS A 122 5.48 12.46 6.18
C LYS A 122 5.81 13.65 5.29
N ASP A 123 4.94 14.67 5.23
CA ASP A 123 5.13 15.88 4.42
C ASP A 123 6.39 16.66 4.82
N ASN A 124 6.78 16.59 6.10
CA ASN A 124 8.00 17.23 6.61
C ASN A 124 9.24 16.31 6.56
N GLY A 125 9.16 15.13 5.93
CA GLY A 125 10.28 14.19 5.79
C GLY A 125 10.80 13.65 7.12
N ALA A 126 10.00 13.67 8.19
CA ALA A 126 10.43 13.31 9.54
C ALA A 126 10.37 11.79 9.77
N ILE A 127 11.15 11.02 8.99
CA ILE A 127 11.12 9.55 8.94
C ILE A 127 11.16 8.91 10.33
N LYS A 128 12.14 9.29 11.18
CA LYS A 128 12.27 8.76 12.56
C LYS A 128 11.04 9.01 13.43
N VAL A 129 10.35 10.13 13.21
CA VAL A 129 9.12 10.47 13.93
C VAL A 129 7.98 9.58 13.42
N VAL A 130 7.85 9.39 12.11
CA VAL A 130 6.86 8.49 11.50
C VAL A 130 6.98 7.07 12.06
N TYR A 131 8.18 6.52 12.20
CA TYR A 131 8.41 5.22 12.84
C TYR A 131 7.90 5.17 14.29
N LYS A 132 8.18 6.22 15.09
CA LYS A 132 7.70 6.30 16.47
C LYS A 132 6.17 6.37 16.52
N ILE A 133 5.56 7.12 15.60
CA ILE A 133 4.10 7.23 15.48
C ILE A 133 3.50 5.88 15.14
N TYR A 134 3.99 5.20 14.10
CA TYR A 134 3.48 3.87 13.72
C TYR A 134 3.68 2.84 14.82
N SER A 135 4.86 2.78 15.45
CA SER A 135 5.12 1.87 16.57
C SER A 135 4.10 2.06 17.69
N ARG A 136 3.85 3.32 18.08
CA ARG A 136 2.86 3.66 19.10
C ARG A 136 1.42 3.36 18.66
N LEU A 137 1.06 3.70 17.42
CA LEU A 137 -0.27 3.45 16.86
C LEU A 137 -0.59 1.96 16.85
N LEU A 138 0.34 1.13 16.37
CA LEU A 138 0.16 -0.33 16.31
C LEU A 138 0.12 -0.98 17.71
N GLN A 139 0.84 -0.43 18.69
CA GLN A 139 0.76 -0.86 20.09
C GLN A 139 -0.60 -0.53 20.73
N LEU A 140 -1.15 0.65 20.45
CA LEU A 140 -2.42 1.11 21.03
C LEU A 140 -3.65 0.56 20.29
N GLN A 141 -3.52 0.30 19.00
CA GLN A 141 -4.60 -0.20 18.14
C GLN A 141 -4.18 -1.45 17.35
N PRO A 142 -3.84 -2.58 18.02
CA PRO A 142 -3.37 -3.78 17.33
C PRO A 142 -4.41 -4.41 16.40
N ARG A 143 -5.71 -4.16 16.63
CA ARG A 143 -6.81 -4.66 15.80
C ARG A 143 -7.14 -3.80 14.57
N ASN A 144 -6.51 -2.62 14.45
CA ASN A 144 -6.77 -1.72 13.33
C ASN A 144 -5.98 -2.19 12.10
N VAL A 145 -6.66 -2.89 11.18
CA VAL A 145 -6.07 -3.42 9.95
C VAL A 145 -5.51 -2.30 9.06
N ASP A 146 -6.20 -1.17 8.93
CA ASP A 146 -5.77 -0.04 8.09
C ASP A 146 -4.45 0.58 8.60
N ALA A 147 -4.24 0.57 9.92
CA ALA A 147 -2.97 1.00 10.51
C ALA A 147 -1.81 0.07 10.10
N TRP A 148 -2.03 -1.24 10.08
CA TRP A 148 -1.02 -2.22 9.62
C TRP A 148 -0.72 -2.04 8.13
N LEU A 149 -1.77 -1.92 7.30
CA LEU A 149 -1.64 -1.72 5.86
C LEU A 149 -0.90 -0.43 5.52
N SER A 150 -1.27 0.67 6.17
CA SER A 150 -0.62 1.97 5.95
C SER A 150 0.84 1.99 6.42
N ALA A 151 1.18 1.30 7.51
CA ALA A 151 2.55 1.15 7.99
C ALA A 151 3.39 0.33 7.00
N ALA A 152 2.87 -0.82 6.55
CA ALA A 152 3.54 -1.68 5.58
C ALA A 152 3.77 -0.97 4.24
N LYS A 153 2.75 -0.25 3.75
CA LYS A 153 2.85 0.57 2.53
C LYS A 153 3.95 1.64 2.65
N TYR A 154 4.03 2.33 3.78
CA TYR A 154 5.07 3.33 4.01
C TYR A 154 6.48 2.73 4.03
N GLU A 155 6.67 1.59 4.70
CA GLU A 155 7.96 0.89 4.72
C GLU A 155 8.42 0.45 3.33
N PHE A 156 7.49 -0.03 2.50
CA PHE A 156 7.81 -0.53 1.17
C PHE A 156 8.01 0.58 0.15
N GLU A 157 7.14 1.58 0.10
CA GLU A 157 7.18 2.61 -0.94
C GLU A 157 8.21 3.70 -0.64
N THR A 158 8.35 4.12 0.63
CA THR A 158 9.22 5.24 1.00
C THR A 158 10.60 4.80 1.44
N ASN A 159 10.68 3.77 2.28
CA ASN A 159 11.97 3.30 2.83
C ASN A 159 12.56 2.14 2.02
N ALA A 160 11.77 1.58 1.11
CA ALA A 160 12.13 0.45 0.27
C ALA A 160 12.68 -0.75 1.09
N ASN A 161 12.10 -0.94 2.28
CA ASN A 161 12.51 -1.94 3.26
C ASN A 161 11.60 -3.17 3.19
N ALA A 162 11.90 -4.10 2.28
CA ALA A 162 11.13 -5.32 2.10
C ALA A 162 11.11 -6.21 3.35
N LYS A 163 12.25 -6.33 4.06
CA LYS A 163 12.36 -7.14 5.29
C LYS A 163 11.47 -6.60 6.41
N GLY A 164 11.50 -5.27 6.62
CA GLY A 164 10.64 -4.60 7.60
C GLY A 164 9.15 -4.75 7.25
N THR A 165 8.82 -4.64 5.96
CA THR A 165 7.45 -4.80 5.46
C THR A 165 6.92 -6.21 5.72
N ARG A 166 7.70 -7.27 5.42
CA ARG A 166 7.34 -8.67 5.75
C ARG A 166 7.08 -8.86 7.24
N LEU A 167 7.94 -8.32 8.09
CA LEU A 167 7.79 -8.42 9.53
C LEU A 167 6.52 -7.73 10.03
N LEU A 168 6.15 -6.59 9.44
CA LEU A 168 4.89 -5.89 9.75
C LEU A 168 3.67 -6.73 9.35
N PHE A 169 3.64 -7.28 8.13
CA PHE A 169 2.55 -8.16 7.70
C PHE A 169 2.43 -9.40 8.57
N GLN A 170 3.53 -10.10 8.86
CA GLN A 170 3.54 -11.28 9.72
C GLN A 170 3.08 -10.97 11.16
N ARG A 171 3.44 -9.80 11.71
CA ARG A 171 2.94 -9.36 13.01
C ARG A 171 1.45 -9.01 12.96
N GLY A 172 1.03 -8.30 11.93
CA GLY A 172 -0.37 -7.94 11.72
C GLY A 172 -1.28 -9.16 11.56
N LEU A 173 -0.86 -10.16 10.78
CA LEU A 173 -1.60 -11.41 10.56
C LEU A 173 -1.68 -12.28 11.81
N ARG A 174 -0.63 -12.31 12.65
CA ARG A 174 -0.70 -12.98 13.96
C ARG A 174 -1.74 -12.38 14.89
N LEU A 175 -1.96 -11.06 14.81
CA LEU A 175 -2.94 -10.36 15.65
C LEU A 175 -4.34 -10.35 15.04
N ASN A 176 -4.43 -10.30 13.70
CA ASN A 176 -5.66 -10.19 12.93
C ASN A 176 -5.73 -11.25 11.82
N PRO A 177 -5.72 -12.56 12.15
CA PRO A 177 -5.73 -13.63 11.15
C PRO A 177 -7.04 -13.63 10.34
N GLU A 178 -8.10 -13.06 10.92
CA GLU A 178 -9.42 -12.97 10.29
C GLU A 178 -9.51 -11.95 9.15
N SER A 179 -8.51 -11.09 8.96
CA SER A 179 -8.58 -10.04 7.96
C SER A 179 -8.14 -10.54 6.58
N THR A 180 -9.10 -10.78 5.68
CA THR A 180 -8.80 -11.11 4.28
C THR A 180 -8.05 -9.98 3.58
N ALA A 181 -8.32 -8.72 3.93
CA ALA A 181 -7.62 -7.57 3.37
C ALA A 181 -6.12 -7.63 3.67
N LEU A 182 -5.75 -8.04 4.88
CA LEU A 182 -4.35 -8.13 5.28
C LEU A 182 -3.61 -9.25 4.55
N TRP A 183 -4.26 -10.40 4.36
CA TRP A 183 -3.74 -11.50 3.55
C TRP A 183 -3.51 -11.10 2.10
N LEU A 184 -4.53 -10.51 1.47
CA LEU A 184 -4.46 -10.08 0.06
C LEU A 184 -3.40 -9.00 -0.15
N SER A 185 -3.32 -8.00 0.75
CA SER A 185 -2.27 -6.99 0.66
C SER A 185 -0.88 -7.57 0.90
N TYR A 186 -0.73 -8.57 1.76
CA TYR A 186 0.58 -9.23 1.95
C TYR A 186 0.99 -9.99 0.68
N ALA A 187 0.07 -10.73 0.09
CA ALA A 187 0.26 -11.45 -1.15
C ALA A 187 0.61 -10.50 -2.32
N GLN A 188 -0.14 -9.41 -2.46
CA GLN A 188 0.11 -8.36 -3.46
C GLN A 188 1.49 -7.72 -3.26
N PHE A 189 1.90 -7.48 -2.02
CA PHE A 189 3.24 -6.97 -1.70
C PHE A 189 4.34 -7.93 -2.18
N GLU A 190 4.22 -9.24 -1.93
CA GLU A 190 5.24 -10.20 -2.38
C GLU A 190 5.33 -10.26 -3.90
N LEU A 191 4.19 -10.29 -4.62
CA LEU A 191 4.19 -10.25 -6.09
C LEU A 191 4.83 -8.97 -6.62
N THR A 192 4.48 -7.81 -6.03
CA THR A 192 5.08 -6.51 -6.42
C THR A 192 6.58 -6.47 -6.13
N TYR A 193 7.03 -7.08 -5.04
CA TYR A 193 8.45 -7.17 -4.70
C TYR A 193 9.21 -8.03 -5.72
N ILE A 194 8.65 -9.17 -6.11
CA ILE A 194 9.26 -10.06 -7.12
C ILE A 194 9.30 -9.38 -8.49
N SER A 195 8.20 -8.76 -8.91
CA SER A 195 8.13 -7.99 -10.16
C SER A 195 9.21 -6.91 -10.24
N LYS A 196 9.36 -6.09 -9.18
CA LYS A 196 10.44 -5.09 -9.10
C LYS A 196 11.84 -5.71 -9.15
N LEU A 197 12.02 -6.88 -8.55
CA LEU A 197 13.30 -7.57 -8.52
C LEU A 197 13.67 -8.14 -9.91
N LEU A 198 12.70 -8.71 -10.63
CA LEU A 198 12.86 -9.16 -12.02
C LEU A 198 13.12 -7.99 -12.97
N ALA A 199 12.38 -6.89 -12.84
CA ALA A 199 12.62 -5.67 -13.61
C ALA A 199 14.04 -5.12 -13.39
N ARG A 200 14.52 -5.10 -12.13
CA ARG A 200 15.90 -4.70 -11.81
C ARG A 200 16.93 -5.63 -12.47
N ARG A 201 16.70 -6.94 -12.44
CA ARG A 201 17.59 -7.93 -13.07
C ARG A 201 17.69 -7.72 -14.58
N LYS A 202 16.54 -7.51 -15.23
CA LYS A 202 16.43 -7.20 -16.65
C LYS A 202 17.21 -5.93 -17.01
N LEU A 203 17.04 -4.86 -16.24
CA LEU A 203 17.75 -3.59 -16.44
C LEU A 203 19.28 -3.71 -16.25
N LEU A 204 19.73 -4.55 -15.32
CA LEU A 204 21.16 -4.79 -15.07
C LEU A 204 21.83 -5.70 -16.12
N GLY A 205 21.09 -6.16 -17.14
CA GLY A 205 21.62 -7.06 -18.16
C GLY A 205 21.99 -8.45 -17.64
N LEU A 206 21.54 -8.82 -16.44
CA LEU A 206 21.71 -10.14 -15.83
C LEU A 206 20.70 -11.16 -16.38
N LEU A 207 20.33 -11.02 -17.65
CA LEU A 207 19.48 -11.95 -18.37
C LEU A 207 20.24 -13.28 -18.50
N THR A 208 19.54 -14.38 -18.26
CA THR A 208 20.09 -15.70 -18.56
C THR A 208 20.23 -15.88 -20.08
N GLU A 209 21.17 -16.71 -20.56
CA GLU A 209 21.35 -17.01 -22.00
C GLU A 209 20.05 -17.50 -22.67
N SER A 210 19.13 -18.07 -21.89
CA SER A 210 17.78 -18.49 -22.29
C SER A 210 16.80 -17.32 -22.48
N GLU A 211 16.92 -16.24 -21.70
CA GLU A 211 16.09 -15.03 -21.82
C GLU A 211 16.59 -14.11 -22.95
N GLN A 212 17.91 -14.07 -23.19
CA GLN A 212 18.50 -13.34 -24.33
C GLN A 212 17.96 -13.81 -25.69
N LYS A 213 17.67 -15.11 -25.85
CA LYS A 213 17.10 -15.66 -27.10
C LYS A 213 15.63 -15.29 -27.35
N LYS A 214 14.86 -14.98 -26.30
CA LYS A 214 13.47 -14.53 -26.45
C LYS A 214 13.39 -13.04 -26.80
N GLU A 215 14.31 -12.22 -26.28
CA GLU A 215 14.28 -10.77 -26.54
C GLU A 215 14.87 -10.35 -27.89
N THR A 216 15.70 -11.18 -28.54
CA THR A 216 16.22 -10.88 -29.88
C THR A 216 15.14 -10.78 -30.96
N ASP A 217 13.93 -11.30 -30.71
CA ASP A 217 12.81 -11.25 -31.66
C ASP A 217 11.91 -10.00 -31.46
N ASP A 218 11.95 -9.36 -30.28
CA ASP A 218 10.98 -8.31 -29.87
C ASP A 218 11.60 -6.90 -29.79
N MET A 219 12.85 -6.72 -30.20
CA MET A 219 13.57 -5.46 -30.02
C MET A 219 13.26 -4.40 -31.09
N MET A 220 12.07 -3.79 -31.00
CA MET A 220 11.80 -2.47 -31.59
C MET A 220 11.60 -1.43 -30.47
N ILE A 221 12.74 -0.91 -29.98
CA ILE A 221 13.02 0.39 -29.35
C ILE A 221 12.01 0.93 -28.32
N LEU A 222 12.45 1.07 -27.06
CA LEU A 222 11.93 2.11 -26.15
C LEU A 222 13.07 2.82 -25.38
N PRO A 223 12.95 4.15 -25.15
CA PRO A 223 14.05 5.02 -24.72
C PRO A 223 14.30 5.02 -23.21
N GLN A 224 15.54 5.35 -22.86
CA GLN A 224 16.08 5.42 -21.51
C GLN A 224 15.31 6.42 -20.64
N ALA A 225 14.73 5.95 -19.53
CA ALA A 225 14.23 6.80 -18.45
C ALA A 225 15.10 6.62 -17.21
N GLU A 226 15.88 7.65 -16.88
CA GLU A 226 16.64 7.76 -15.65
C GLU A 226 15.68 7.80 -14.44
N THR A 227 15.61 6.71 -13.68
CA THR A 227 15.05 6.71 -12.32
C THR A 227 16.09 6.16 -11.36
N THR A 228 16.71 7.05 -10.59
CA THR A 228 17.66 6.73 -9.53
C THR A 228 16.95 6.09 -8.34
N LEU A 229 16.69 4.79 -8.43
CA LEU A 229 16.20 3.96 -7.34
C LEU A 229 17.38 3.58 -6.42
N ASN A 230 17.72 4.46 -5.48
CA ASN A 230 18.69 4.14 -4.42
C ASN A 230 18.05 3.20 -3.39
N LEU A 231 18.50 1.95 -3.41
CA LEU A 231 18.03 0.84 -2.58
C LEU A 231 19.25 -0.03 -2.24
N PRO A 232 19.42 -0.51 -0.99
CA PRO A 232 20.66 -1.14 -0.56
C PRO A 232 21.05 -2.32 -1.47
N ASP A 233 22.32 -2.34 -1.86
CA ASP A 233 22.96 -3.38 -2.66
C ASP A 233 23.03 -4.70 -1.87
N ALA A 234 21.90 -5.36 -1.69
CA ALA A 234 21.88 -6.75 -1.27
C ALA A 234 22.22 -7.60 -2.51
N ASP A 235 23.49 -8.00 -2.61
CA ASP A 235 24.09 -9.02 -3.47
C ASP A 235 23.13 -9.73 -4.44
N MET A 236 22.77 -9.04 -5.52
CA MET A 236 21.97 -9.60 -6.64
C MET A 236 22.69 -10.78 -7.31
N SER A 237 24.01 -10.87 -7.17
CA SER A 237 24.82 -11.98 -7.67
C SER A 237 24.64 -13.29 -6.90
N MET A 238 24.06 -13.27 -5.68
CA MET A 238 23.82 -14.48 -4.89
C MET A 238 22.40 -15.03 -5.02
N LEU A 239 21.52 -14.40 -5.80
CA LEU A 239 20.11 -14.78 -5.92
C LEU A 239 19.82 -15.88 -6.97
N GLY A 240 20.82 -16.46 -7.63
CA GLY A 240 20.60 -17.55 -8.59
C GLY A 240 19.77 -17.15 -9.83
N SER A 241 19.36 -18.12 -10.64
CA SER A 241 18.39 -17.93 -11.74
C SER A 241 16.95 -17.94 -11.20
N PRO A 242 15.96 -17.35 -11.91
CA PRO A 242 14.55 -17.43 -11.51
C PRO A 242 14.08 -18.88 -11.39
N GLU A 243 14.70 -19.80 -12.12
CA GLU A 243 14.43 -21.24 -12.07
C GLU A 243 15.00 -21.94 -10.83
N THR A 244 16.05 -21.39 -10.21
CA THR A 244 16.75 -22.01 -9.06
C THR A 244 16.45 -21.34 -7.74
N ASN A 245 15.86 -20.13 -7.73
CA ASN A 245 15.51 -19.44 -6.50
C ASN A 245 13.99 -19.45 -6.23
N PRO A 246 13.53 -20.23 -5.23
CA PRO A 246 12.15 -20.23 -4.74
C PRO A 246 11.55 -18.84 -4.51
N ALA A 247 12.36 -17.89 -4.02
CA ALA A 247 11.89 -16.54 -3.75
C ALA A 247 11.59 -15.74 -5.04
N LEU A 248 12.26 -16.07 -6.16
CA LEU A 248 12.03 -15.42 -7.46
C LEU A 248 10.86 -16.05 -8.23
N LYS A 249 10.54 -17.33 -7.96
CA LYS A 249 9.38 -18.01 -8.55
C LYS A 249 8.04 -17.58 -7.98
N GLY A 250 8.05 -17.06 -6.75
CA GLY A 250 6.82 -16.71 -6.03
C GLY A 250 6.41 -17.72 -4.96
N ASP A 251 7.29 -18.62 -4.53
CA ASP A 251 6.97 -19.64 -3.52
C ASP A 251 6.54 -19.02 -2.18
N VAL A 252 7.03 -17.81 -1.86
CA VAL A 252 6.57 -17.06 -0.68
C VAL A 252 5.11 -16.65 -0.82
N PHE A 253 4.70 -16.19 -2.02
CA PHE A 253 3.30 -15.90 -2.31
C PHE A 253 2.45 -17.17 -2.24
N LEU A 254 2.94 -18.29 -2.78
CA LEU A 254 2.24 -19.58 -2.71
C LEU A 254 2.07 -20.07 -1.27
N ALA A 255 3.08 -19.93 -0.42
CA ALA A 255 2.96 -20.25 1.00
C ALA A 255 1.93 -19.36 1.73
N ILE A 256 1.86 -18.07 1.38
CA ILE A 256 0.84 -17.15 1.91
C ILE A 256 -0.55 -17.56 1.43
N PHE A 257 -0.69 -17.96 0.17
CA PHE A 257 -1.93 -18.49 -0.39
C PHE A 257 -2.38 -19.76 0.35
N ASP A 258 -1.50 -20.75 0.49
CA ASP A 258 -1.80 -22.02 1.16
C ASP A 258 -2.28 -21.80 2.59
N GLU A 259 -1.61 -20.92 3.35
CA GLU A 259 -2.00 -20.62 4.74
C GLU A 259 -3.30 -19.79 4.80
N CYS A 260 -3.50 -18.87 3.85
CA CYS A 260 -4.72 -18.05 3.79
C CYS A 260 -5.95 -18.91 3.47
N VAL A 261 -5.87 -19.79 2.46
CA VAL A 261 -6.98 -20.67 2.08
C VAL A 261 -7.28 -21.65 3.20
N LYS A 262 -6.27 -22.17 3.89
CA LYS A 262 -6.47 -23.00 5.08
C LYS A 262 -7.21 -22.25 6.19
N ALA A 263 -6.92 -20.97 6.39
CA ALA A 263 -7.56 -20.16 7.43
C ALA A 263 -8.95 -19.64 7.04
N LYS A 264 -9.20 -19.36 5.75
CA LYS A 264 -10.38 -18.63 5.27
C LYS A 264 -11.34 -19.40 4.39
N GLY A 265 -10.93 -20.57 3.90
CA GLY A 265 -11.73 -21.36 2.98
C GLY A 265 -11.59 -20.91 1.53
N PHE A 266 -12.44 -21.51 0.68
CA PHE A 266 -12.38 -21.39 -0.77
C PHE A 266 -12.68 -19.98 -1.31
N ASP A 267 -13.49 -19.18 -0.62
CA ASP A 267 -13.96 -17.86 -1.09
C ASP A 267 -12.84 -16.86 -1.44
N VAL A 268 -11.64 -17.04 -0.88
CA VAL A 268 -10.51 -16.13 -1.12
C VAL A 268 -9.75 -16.48 -2.41
N VAL A 269 -9.90 -17.71 -2.91
CA VAL A 269 -9.14 -18.22 -4.06
C VAL A 269 -9.33 -17.34 -5.31
N GLU A 270 -10.56 -16.95 -5.63
CA GLU A 270 -10.81 -16.11 -6.80
C GLU A 270 -10.11 -14.75 -6.71
N LYS A 271 -9.98 -14.19 -5.50
CA LYS A 271 -9.27 -12.94 -5.25
C LYS A 271 -7.77 -13.10 -5.47
N PHE A 272 -7.19 -14.23 -5.06
CA PHE A 272 -5.78 -14.53 -5.35
C PHE A 272 -5.52 -14.76 -6.84
N LEU A 273 -6.43 -15.42 -7.56
CA LEU A 273 -6.32 -15.55 -9.01
C LEU A 273 -6.34 -14.19 -9.71
N HIS A 274 -7.25 -13.30 -9.31
CA HIS A 274 -7.27 -11.92 -9.82
C HIS A 274 -5.97 -11.17 -9.48
N LEU A 275 -5.36 -11.41 -8.32
CA LEU A 275 -4.06 -10.82 -8.00
C LEU A 275 -2.97 -11.31 -8.97
N ILE A 276 -2.92 -12.60 -9.28
CA ILE A 276 -1.96 -13.15 -10.25
C ILE A 276 -2.18 -12.56 -11.64
N ASP A 277 -3.44 -12.37 -12.06
CA ASP A 277 -3.78 -11.80 -13.37
C ASP A 277 -3.15 -10.40 -13.59
N GLN A 278 -2.90 -9.63 -12.52
CA GLN A 278 -2.35 -8.27 -12.60
C GLN A 278 -0.84 -8.23 -12.90
N PHE A 279 -0.12 -9.35 -12.82
CA PHE A 279 1.33 -9.42 -12.98
C PHE A 279 1.70 -10.30 -14.19
N GLU A 280 1.80 -9.70 -15.37
CA GLU A 280 2.12 -10.39 -16.62
C GLU A 280 3.61 -10.76 -16.75
N ASP A 281 4.46 -10.11 -15.97
CA ASP A 281 5.92 -10.29 -15.94
C ASP A 281 6.37 -11.53 -15.16
N LEU A 282 5.45 -12.19 -14.45
CA LEU A 282 5.69 -13.40 -13.68
C LEU A 282 5.31 -14.67 -14.46
N ASP A 283 5.87 -15.81 -14.05
CA ASP A 283 5.46 -17.12 -14.56
C ASP A 283 4.07 -17.50 -14.00
N ARG A 284 3.04 -16.97 -14.67
CA ARG A 284 1.64 -17.18 -14.30
C ARG A 284 1.23 -18.65 -14.39
N ASP A 285 1.77 -19.40 -15.35
CA ASP A 285 1.46 -20.82 -15.51
C ASP A 285 1.92 -21.61 -14.28
N TYR A 286 3.11 -21.32 -13.77
CA TYR A 286 3.60 -21.91 -12.52
C TYR A 286 2.69 -21.58 -11.34
N LEU A 287 2.37 -20.30 -11.12
CA LEU A 287 1.54 -19.85 -9.99
C LEU A 287 0.13 -20.45 -10.05
N TYR A 288 -0.50 -20.44 -11.22
CA TYR A 288 -1.83 -21.03 -11.44
C TYR A 288 -1.82 -22.54 -11.25
N SER A 289 -0.77 -23.24 -11.70
CA SER A 289 -0.66 -24.70 -11.53
C SER A 289 -0.59 -25.09 -10.05
N HIS A 290 0.15 -24.35 -9.23
CA HIS A 290 0.20 -24.59 -7.78
C HIS A 290 -1.16 -24.33 -7.13
N VAL A 291 -1.79 -23.20 -7.44
CA VAL A 291 -3.13 -22.87 -6.93
C VAL A 291 -4.13 -23.97 -7.29
N LEU A 292 -4.13 -24.45 -8.53
CA LEU A 292 -5.00 -25.53 -8.98
C LEU A 292 -4.73 -26.84 -8.24
N ASN A 293 -3.47 -27.24 -8.13
CA ASN A 293 -3.07 -28.48 -7.43
C ASN A 293 -3.47 -28.45 -5.94
N TYR A 294 -3.31 -27.30 -5.29
CA TYR A 294 -3.71 -27.12 -3.90
C TYR A 294 -5.23 -27.28 -3.73
N ILE A 295 -6.01 -26.58 -4.57
CA ILE A 295 -7.47 -26.63 -4.49
C ILE A 295 -8.01 -28.03 -4.81
N GLN A 296 -7.44 -28.71 -5.81
CA GLN A 296 -7.84 -30.09 -6.14
C GLN A 296 -7.56 -31.07 -4.98
N ARG A 297 -6.54 -30.80 -4.16
CA ARG A 297 -6.22 -31.62 -2.98
C ARG A 297 -7.14 -31.33 -1.79
N GLU A 298 -7.38 -30.06 -1.49
CA GLU A 298 -8.13 -29.67 -0.28
C GLU A 298 -9.64 -29.57 -0.50
N TYR A 299 -10.10 -29.25 -1.72
CA TYR A 299 -11.51 -29.05 -2.10
C TYR A 299 -11.88 -29.84 -3.38
N PRO A 300 -11.73 -31.17 -3.41
CA PRO A 300 -11.98 -31.99 -4.61
C PRO A 300 -13.45 -31.98 -5.06
N ASP A 301 -14.39 -31.91 -4.11
CA ASP A 301 -15.83 -31.99 -4.37
C ASP A 301 -16.50 -30.63 -4.64
N ASP A 302 -15.74 -29.53 -4.49
CA ASP A 302 -16.29 -28.20 -4.68
C ASP A 302 -16.50 -27.85 -6.16
N ILE A 303 -17.66 -27.27 -6.47
CA ILE A 303 -18.02 -26.87 -7.84
C ILE A 303 -17.09 -25.76 -8.32
N GLY A 304 -16.64 -24.90 -7.42
CA GLY A 304 -15.69 -23.82 -7.69
C GLY A 304 -14.35 -24.37 -8.18
N THR A 305 -13.86 -25.48 -7.64
CA THR A 305 -12.63 -26.14 -8.08
C THR A 305 -12.69 -26.55 -9.55
N ALA A 306 -13.76 -27.23 -9.94
CA ALA A 306 -14.00 -27.62 -11.33
C ALA A 306 -14.12 -26.39 -12.24
N PHE A 307 -14.82 -25.35 -11.77
CA PHE A 307 -14.95 -24.09 -12.50
C PHE A 307 -13.61 -23.39 -12.72
N ILE A 308 -12.74 -23.36 -11.71
CA ILE A 308 -11.39 -22.77 -11.82
C ILE A 308 -10.55 -23.58 -12.82
N ASP A 309 -10.52 -24.91 -12.74
CA ASP A 309 -9.76 -25.77 -13.67
C ASP A 309 -10.17 -25.53 -15.14
N ILE A 310 -11.48 -25.35 -15.36
CA ILE A 310 -12.05 -25.06 -16.68
C ILE A 310 -11.69 -23.65 -17.14
N THR A 311 -11.73 -22.64 -16.26
CA THR A 311 -11.54 -21.23 -16.64
C THR A 311 -10.09 -20.78 -16.65
N LEU A 312 -9.19 -21.49 -15.98
CA LEU A 312 -7.76 -21.16 -15.87
C LEU A 312 -7.04 -21.11 -17.23
N PRO A 313 -7.28 -22.02 -18.20
CA PRO A 313 -6.75 -21.90 -19.56
C PRO A 313 -7.16 -20.61 -20.30
N ILE A 314 -8.34 -20.06 -20.00
CA ILE A 314 -8.80 -18.81 -20.62
C ILE A 314 -7.93 -17.62 -20.18
N ARG A 315 -7.30 -17.71 -18.99
CA ARG A 315 -6.48 -16.64 -18.42
C ARG A 315 -5.06 -16.60 -19.00
N THR A 316 -4.55 -17.73 -19.52
CA THR A 316 -3.14 -17.87 -19.89
C THR A 316 -2.86 -17.79 -21.39
N SER A 317 -3.83 -18.11 -22.26
CA SER A 317 -3.59 -18.20 -23.70
C SER A 317 -4.79 -17.82 -24.58
N ASN A 318 -4.52 -17.27 -25.76
CA ASN A 318 -5.53 -16.94 -26.78
C ASN A 318 -6.30 -18.18 -27.31
N ASP A 319 -5.63 -19.34 -27.37
CA ASP A 319 -6.26 -20.63 -27.72
C ASP A 319 -6.91 -21.33 -26.51
N GLY A 320 -6.83 -20.69 -25.33
CA GLY A 320 -7.32 -21.21 -24.05
C GLY A 320 -8.81 -21.51 -24.03
N LEU A 321 -9.59 -20.85 -24.90
CA LEU A 321 -11.04 -21.07 -25.03
C LEU A 321 -11.35 -22.50 -25.51
N GLN A 322 -10.61 -23.03 -26.49
CA GLN A 322 -10.85 -24.38 -26.99
C GLN A 322 -10.50 -25.44 -25.93
N LEU A 323 -9.39 -25.23 -25.20
CA LEU A 323 -8.96 -26.11 -24.12
C LEU A 323 -9.97 -26.10 -22.96
N SER A 324 -10.47 -24.92 -22.61
CA SER A 324 -11.51 -24.71 -21.58
C SER A 324 -12.81 -25.44 -21.94
N VAL A 325 -13.26 -25.32 -23.19
CA VAL A 325 -14.47 -26.00 -23.67
C VAL A 325 -14.32 -27.52 -23.65
N ASN A 326 -13.15 -28.04 -24.05
CA ASN A 326 -12.87 -29.48 -23.99
C ASN A 326 -12.85 -29.99 -22.55
N LYS A 327 -12.24 -29.24 -21.61
CA LYS A 327 -12.29 -29.55 -20.19
C LYS A 327 -13.72 -29.53 -19.65
N PHE A 328 -14.50 -28.51 -19.98
CA PHE A 328 -15.90 -28.41 -19.58
C PHE A 328 -16.73 -29.62 -20.06
N LEU A 329 -16.56 -30.03 -21.32
CA LEU A 329 -17.23 -31.21 -21.86
C LEU A 329 -16.83 -32.49 -21.12
N ALA A 330 -15.55 -32.64 -20.74
CA ALA A 330 -15.07 -33.77 -19.95
C ALA A 330 -15.67 -33.78 -18.53
N TYR A 331 -15.78 -32.63 -17.86
CA TYR A 331 -16.44 -32.52 -16.56
C TYR A 331 -17.94 -32.79 -16.64
N LYS A 332 -18.63 -32.25 -17.66
CA LYS A 332 -20.06 -32.51 -17.90
C LYS A 332 -20.35 -33.98 -18.17
N ALA A 333 -19.44 -34.68 -18.86
CA ALA A 333 -19.55 -36.12 -19.11
C ALA A 333 -19.35 -36.96 -17.83
N LYS A 334 -18.51 -36.51 -16.90
CA LYS A 334 -18.25 -37.20 -15.63
C LYS A 334 -19.30 -36.92 -14.56
N ASN A 335 -19.77 -35.67 -14.42
CA ASN A 335 -20.75 -35.30 -13.40
C ASN A 335 -21.64 -34.15 -13.91
N PRO A 336 -22.88 -34.43 -14.37
CA PRO A 336 -23.75 -33.43 -14.95
C PRO A 336 -24.36 -32.51 -13.88
N ASN A 337 -23.64 -31.45 -13.51
CA ASN A 337 -24.14 -30.41 -12.60
C ASN A 337 -24.67 -29.19 -13.38
N LYS A 338 -25.94 -28.83 -13.15
CA LYS A 338 -26.60 -27.67 -13.77
C LYS A 338 -26.00 -26.34 -13.28
N GLU A 339 -25.52 -26.27 -12.04
CA GLU A 339 -24.94 -25.04 -11.48
C GLU A 339 -23.60 -24.70 -12.14
N LEU A 340 -22.71 -25.69 -12.29
CA LEU A 340 -21.44 -25.54 -13.03
C LEU A 340 -21.68 -25.07 -14.48
N THR A 341 -22.71 -25.63 -15.11
CA THR A 341 -23.11 -25.26 -16.47
C THR A 341 -23.53 -23.79 -16.54
N ASN A 342 -24.36 -23.32 -15.60
CA ASN A 342 -24.79 -21.93 -15.54
C ASN A 342 -23.63 -20.98 -15.23
N MET A 343 -22.73 -21.33 -14.31
CA MET A 343 -21.53 -20.53 -14.00
C MET A 343 -20.61 -20.41 -15.21
N PHE A 344 -20.36 -21.50 -15.92
CA PHE A 344 -19.52 -21.50 -17.12
C PHE A 344 -20.15 -20.67 -18.24
N VAL A 345 -21.45 -20.82 -18.48
CA VAL A 345 -22.19 -19.99 -19.46
C VAL A 345 -22.14 -18.51 -19.10
N ASN A 346 -22.35 -18.15 -17.83
CA ASN A 346 -22.25 -16.77 -17.37
C ASN A 346 -20.85 -16.19 -17.57
N LYS A 347 -19.80 -16.97 -17.27
CA LYS A 347 -18.42 -16.54 -17.50
C LYS A 347 -18.12 -16.35 -18.98
N LEU A 348 -18.59 -17.26 -19.83
CA LEU A 348 -18.49 -17.13 -21.30
C LEU A 348 -19.21 -15.89 -21.83
N MET A 349 -20.35 -15.51 -21.26
CA MET A 349 -21.05 -14.27 -21.63
C MET A 349 -20.33 -13.00 -21.19
N GLN A 350 -19.55 -13.06 -20.10
CA GLN A 350 -18.74 -11.94 -19.61
C GLN A 350 -17.41 -11.76 -20.37
N ILE A 351 -16.98 -12.76 -21.14
CA ILE A 351 -15.82 -12.62 -22.04
C ILE A 351 -16.27 -11.72 -23.18
N ASP A 352 -15.95 -10.43 -23.07
CA ASP A 352 -16.21 -9.45 -24.14
C ASP A 352 -15.18 -9.67 -25.26
N GLY A 353 -15.41 -10.74 -26.03
CA GLY A 353 -14.60 -11.08 -27.18
C GLY A 353 -14.91 -10.18 -28.37
N ASN A 354 -13.87 -9.88 -29.14
CA ASN A 354 -13.94 -9.38 -30.53
C ASN A 354 -15.17 -9.95 -31.29
N GLU A 355 -15.75 -9.17 -32.22
CA GLU A 355 -16.96 -9.54 -33.00
C GLU A 355 -16.92 -10.96 -33.63
N LYS A 356 -15.72 -11.54 -33.83
CA LYS A 356 -15.51 -12.90 -34.36
C LYS A 356 -15.67 -14.04 -33.33
N VAL A 357 -15.50 -13.78 -32.04
CA VAL A 357 -15.53 -14.81 -30.97
C VAL A 357 -16.93 -14.94 -30.37
N LYS A 358 -17.74 -13.87 -30.41
CA LYS A 358 -19.16 -13.87 -29.96
C LYS A 358 -20.04 -14.95 -30.64
N PRO A 359 -19.98 -15.19 -31.96
CA PRO A 359 -20.77 -16.24 -32.61
C PRO A 359 -20.35 -17.66 -32.19
N LEU A 360 -19.04 -17.88 -32.00
CA LEU A 360 -18.47 -19.15 -31.52
C LEU A 360 -18.92 -19.44 -30.10
N ILE A 361 -18.87 -18.45 -29.21
CA ILE A 361 -19.37 -18.56 -27.84
C ILE A 361 -20.88 -18.86 -27.83
N GLN A 362 -21.68 -18.17 -28.66
CA GLN A 362 -23.12 -18.44 -28.79
C GLN A 362 -23.43 -19.86 -29.31
N ALA A 363 -22.65 -20.36 -30.28
CA ALA A 363 -22.80 -21.72 -30.79
C ALA A 363 -22.43 -22.78 -29.73
N ILE A 364 -21.40 -22.51 -28.92
CA ILE A 364 -20.99 -23.35 -27.78
C ILE A 364 -22.08 -23.35 -26.69
N ILE A 365 -22.62 -22.19 -26.33
CA ILE A 365 -23.73 -22.07 -25.36
C ILE A 365 -24.96 -22.86 -25.83
N LYS A 366 -25.32 -22.75 -27.11
CA LYS A 366 -26.45 -23.49 -27.71
C LYS A 366 -26.24 -25.00 -27.72
N LYS A 367 -24.97 -25.46 -27.80
CA LYS A 367 -24.61 -26.89 -27.74
C LYS A 367 -24.54 -27.42 -26.30
N ILE A 368 -24.22 -26.55 -25.34
CA ILE A 368 -24.12 -26.89 -23.92
C ILE A 368 -25.50 -26.96 -23.25
N ASN A 369 -26.45 -26.13 -23.68
CA ASN A 369 -27.82 -26.11 -23.17
C ASN A 369 -28.83 -26.24 -24.34
N PRO A 370 -29.00 -27.45 -24.93
CA PRO A 370 -30.10 -27.67 -25.85
C PRO A 370 -31.41 -27.53 -25.06
N ALA A 371 -32.33 -26.73 -25.58
CA ALA A 371 -33.63 -26.45 -24.99
C ALA A 371 -34.38 -27.72 -24.57
#